data_AF-A0A060BHY0-F1
#
_entry.id   AF-A0A060BHY0-F1
#
_cell.length_a   1.000
_cell.length_b   1.000
_cell.length_c   1.000
_cell.angle_alpha   90.00
_cell.angle_beta   90.00
_cell.angle_gamma   90.00
#
_symmetry.space_group_name_H-M   'P 1'
#
loop_
_entity.id
_entity.type
_entity.pdbx_description
1 polymer ?
#
loop_
_entity_poly.entity_id
_entity_poly.type
_entity_poly.pdbx_seq_one_letter_code
_entity_poly.pdbx_strand_id
1 'polypeptide(L)'
;NLGVSEGVAGFVLPVGATINMDGTAIYQGVLALFIAQAFGIDLSAGQYAMIILTATLASIGTAGIPGAGLIMLGLVLTAAGLPLEGVALIAGIDRILDMARTTVNVAGDL
;
A
#
# COMPACT_ATOMS: atom_id res chain seq x y z
N ASN A 1 7.59 27.37 -8.09
CA ASN A 1 8.36 26.96 -6.90
C ASN A 1 9.51 26.01 -7.22
N LEU A 2 9.34 24.99 -8.07
CA LEU A 2 10.43 24.08 -8.44
C LEU A 2 11.04 24.31 -9.84
N GLY A 3 10.49 25.23 -10.63
CA GLY A 3 11.02 25.57 -11.96
C GLY A 3 10.83 24.48 -13.03
N VAL A 4 10.03 23.45 -12.75
CA VAL A 4 9.69 22.38 -13.69
C VAL A 4 8.74 22.89 -14.77
N SER A 5 8.91 22.42 -16.00
CA SER A 5 8.03 22.74 -17.14
C SER A 5 6.58 22.34 -16.85
N GLU A 6 5.64 23.23 -17.16
CA GLU A 6 4.20 23.00 -16.98
C GLU A 6 3.72 21.78 -17.76
N GLY A 7 4.26 21.53 -18.95
CA GLY A 7 3.91 20.35 -19.74
C GLY A 7 4.35 19.03 -19.09
N VAL A 8 5.48 19.04 -18.39
CA VAL A 8 5.97 17.86 -17.66
C VAL A 8 5.15 17.68 -16.38
N ALA A 9 5.01 18.72 -15.57
CA ALA A 9 4.28 18.66 -14.30
C ALA A 9 2.80 18.33 -14.51
N GLY A 10 2.17 18.92 -15.53
CA GLY A 10 0.76 18.71 -15.87
C GLY A 10 0.45 17.31 -16.41
N PHE A 11 1.46 16.55 -16.82
CA PHE A 11 1.29 15.14 -17.21
C PHE A 11 1.73 14.17 -16.12
N VAL A 12 2.92 14.36 -15.54
CA VAL A 12 3.51 13.43 -14.59
C VAL A 12 2.76 13.41 -13.26
N LEU A 13 2.38 14.57 -12.71
CA LEU A 13 1.72 14.62 -11.40
C LEU A 13 0.34 13.94 -11.39
N PRO A 14 -0.56 14.17 -12.37
CA PRO A 14 -1.85 13.46 -12.39
C PRO A 14 -1.71 11.95 -12.59
N VAL A 15 -0.75 11.52 -13.42
CA VAL A 15 -0.47 10.10 -13.61
C VAL A 15 0.08 9.51 -12.31
N GLY A 16 1.17 10.08 -11.77
CA GLY A 16 1.82 9.66 -10.53
C GLY A 16 0.85 9.50 -9.36
N ALA A 17 -0.02 10.49 -9.15
CA ALA A 17 -1.01 10.46 -8.06
C ALA A 17 -1.94 9.22 -8.07
N THR A 18 -2.04 8.52 -9.19
CA THR A 18 -2.85 7.29 -9.30
C THR A 18 -2.03 6.01 -9.31
N ILE A 19 -0.86 6.00 -9.96
CA ILE A 19 -0.08 4.77 -10.15
C ILE A 19 1.13 4.65 -9.20
N ASN A 20 1.64 5.76 -8.69
CA ASN A 20 2.83 5.83 -7.86
C ASN A 20 2.48 5.86 -6.36
N MET A 21 1.95 4.75 -5.87
CA MET A 21 1.52 4.62 -4.49
C MET A 21 2.53 3.86 -3.64
N ASP A 22 3.78 4.31 -3.61
CA ASP A 22 4.90 3.65 -2.90
C ASP A 22 4.65 3.50 -1.40
N GLY A 23 4.18 4.56 -0.75
CA GLY A 23 3.77 4.52 0.65
C GLY A 23 2.66 3.49 0.89
N THR A 24 1.74 3.32 -0.06
CA THR A 24 0.72 2.26 0.01
C THR A 24 1.35 0.88 -0.13
N ALA A 25 2.25 0.67 -1.08
CA ALA A 25 2.93 -0.62 -1.27
C ALA A 25 3.73 -1.04 -0.02
N ILE A 26 4.49 -0.10 0.56
CA ILE A 26 5.25 -0.32 1.80
C ILE A 26 4.30 -0.63 2.96
N TYR A 27 3.23 0.16 3.11
CA TYR A 27 2.20 -0.07 4.13
C TYR A 27 1.63 -1.50 4.04
N GLN A 28 1.25 -1.96 2.84
CA GLN A 28 0.70 -3.31 2.66
C GLN A 28 1.70 -4.41 3.03
N GLY A 29 2.94 -4.28 2.59
CA GLY A 29 4.00 -5.24 2.91
C GLY A 29 4.26 -5.33 4.40
N VAL A 30 4.49 -4.18 5.05
CA VAL A 30 4.77 -4.12 6.50
C VAL A 30 3.61 -4.70 7.32
N LEU A 31 2.37 -4.40 6.95
CA LEU A 31 1.21 -4.93 7.66
C LEU A 31 0.98 -6.42 7.47
N ALA A 32 1.23 -6.95 6.27
CA ALA A 32 1.18 -8.39 6.04
C ALA A 32 2.22 -9.14 6.89
N LEU A 33 3.44 -8.59 7.01
CA LEU A 33 4.48 -9.13 7.90
C LEU A 33 4.07 -9.04 9.37
N PHE A 34 3.55 -7.88 9.80
CA PHE A 34 3.07 -7.67 11.16
C PHE A 34 1.96 -8.67 11.53
N ILE A 35 0.99 -8.88 10.64
CA ILE A 35 -0.09 -9.85 10.85
C ILE A 35 0.45 -11.27 10.94
N ALA A 36 1.35 -11.67 10.03
CA ALA A 36 1.99 -12.98 10.12
C ALA A 36 2.68 -13.19 11.47
N GLN A 37 3.42 -12.19 11.95
CA GLN A 37 4.08 -12.23 13.26
C GLN A 37 3.10 -12.25 14.44
N ALA A 38 2.04 -11.44 14.39
CA ALA A 38 1.02 -11.37 15.44
C ALA A 38 0.26 -12.70 15.60
N PHE A 39 0.11 -13.46 14.51
CA PHE A 39 -0.53 -14.78 14.51
C PHE A 39 0.47 -15.94 14.66
N GLY A 40 1.78 -15.67 14.82
CA GLY A 40 2.82 -16.68 14.96
C GLY A 40 3.03 -17.54 13.70
N ILE A 41 2.79 -16.98 12.52
CA ILE A 41 2.93 -17.65 11.22
C ILE A 41 4.31 -17.34 10.65
N ASP A 42 5.12 -18.37 10.46
CA ASP A 42 6.38 -18.26 9.74
C ASP A 42 6.14 -18.18 8.23
N LEU A 43 6.63 -17.11 7.62
CA LEU A 43 6.49 -16.88 6.19
C LEU A 43 7.57 -17.64 5.40
N SER A 44 7.12 -18.41 4.42
CA SER A 44 8.01 -18.99 3.41
C SER A 44 8.50 -17.94 2.40
N ALA A 45 9.61 -18.22 1.72
CA ALA A 45 10.12 -17.36 0.65
C ALA A 45 9.09 -17.10 -0.46
N GLY A 46 8.24 -18.08 -0.76
CA GLY A 46 7.14 -17.92 -1.72
C GLY A 46 6.08 -16.92 -1.24
N GLN A 47 5.75 -16.92 0.04
CA GLN A 47 4.79 -15.95 0.61
C GLN A 47 5.37 -14.54 0.62
N TYR A 48 6.66 -14.36 0.92
CA TYR A 48 7.31 -13.05 0.76
C TYR A 48 7.21 -12.54 -0.68
N ALA A 49 7.49 -13.39 -1.67
CA ALA A 49 7.36 -13.01 -3.08
C ALA A 49 5.91 -12.64 -3.45
N MET A 50 4.93 -13.41 -2.96
CA MET A 50 3.51 -13.12 -3.17
C MET A 50 3.08 -11.80 -2.53
N ILE A 51 3.52 -11.51 -1.31
CA ILE A 51 3.24 -10.23 -0.63
C ILE A 51 3.81 -9.07 -1.44
N ILE A 52 5.08 -9.16 -1.87
CA ILE A 52 5.73 -8.10 -2.65
C ILE A 52 4.99 -7.85 -3.97
N LEU A 53 4.71 -8.92 -4.71
CA LEU A 53 4.03 -8.82 -6.01
C LEU A 53 2.63 -8.23 -5.85
N THR A 54 1.84 -8.76 -4.93
CA THR A 54 0.45 -8.34 -4.75
C THR A 54 0.32 -6.96 -4.12
N ALA A 55 1.19 -6.58 -3.18
CA ALA A 55 1.23 -5.22 -2.63
C ALA A 55 1.57 -4.18 -3.70
N THR A 56 2.52 -4.49 -4.59
CA THR A 56 2.90 -3.61 -5.70
C THR A 56 1.78 -3.47 -6.72
N LEU A 57 1.12 -4.57 -7.08
CA LEU A 57 -0.02 -4.53 -8.01
C LEU A 57 -1.24 -3.83 -7.39
N ALA A 58 -1.49 -4.05 -6.10
CA ALA A 58 -2.58 -3.42 -5.38
C ALA A 58 -2.38 -1.90 -5.27
N SER A 59 -1.15 -1.42 -5.08
CA SER A 59 -0.87 0.01 -4.91
C SER A 59 -1.30 0.83 -6.14
N ILE A 60 -1.12 0.29 -7.35
CA ILE A 60 -1.59 0.89 -8.61
C ILE A 60 -3.13 0.94 -8.69
N GLY A 61 -3.82 -0.07 -8.15
CA GLY A 61 -5.28 -0.21 -8.25
C GLY A 61 -6.09 0.56 -7.20
N THR A 62 -5.44 1.28 -6.27
CA THR A 62 -6.09 1.81 -5.06
C THR A 62 -6.66 3.23 -5.20
N ALA A 63 -6.18 3.99 -6.19
CA ALA A 63 -6.33 5.45 -6.24
C ALA A 63 -7.78 5.99 -6.25
N GLY A 64 -8.74 5.21 -6.76
CA GLY A 64 -10.11 5.68 -6.98
C GLY A 64 -11.09 5.45 -5.83
N ILE A 65 -10.69 4.75 -4.75
CA ILE A 65 -11.64 4.24 -3.75
C ILE A 65 -11.29 4.78 -2.34
N PRO A 66 -12.19 5.58 -1.71
CA PRO A 66 -12.01 6.02 -0.33
C PRO A 66 -11.94 4.82 0.63
N GLY A 67 -10.95 4.80 1.53
CA GLY A 67 -10.78 3.71 2.50
C GLY A 67 -10.27 2.39 1.90
N ALA A 68 -9.75 2.40 0.66
CA ALA A 68 -9.31 1.19 -0.03
C ALA A 68 -8.10 0.50 0.59
N GLY A 69 -7.33 1.18 1.45
CA GLY A 69 -6.15 0.58 2.10
C GLY A 69 -6.44 -0.74 2.82
N LEU A 70 -7.55 -0.82 3.57
CA LEU A 70 -7.94 -2.04 4.29
C LEU A 70 -8.47 -3.14 3.35
N ILE A 71 -9.17 -2.75 2.28
CA ILE A 71 -9.66 -3.69 1.26
C ILE A 71 -8.48 -4.35 0.55
N MET A 72 -7.47 -3.54 0.17
CA MET A 72 -6.26 -4.02 -0.49
C MET A 72 -5.40 -4.87 0.44
N LEU A 73 -5.37 -4.57 1.73
CA LEU A 73 -4.74 -5.44 2.71
C LEU A 73 -5.38 -6.82 2.73
N GLY A 74 -6.71 -6.89 2.70
CA GLY A 74 -7.42 -8.16 2.59
C GLY A 74 -7.04 -8.96 1.34
N LEU A 75 -6.85 -8.29 0.20
CA LEU A 75 -6.36 -8.91 -1.03
C LEU A 75 -4.95 -9.50 -0.85
N VAL A 76 -4.00 -8.72 -0.30
CA VAL A 76 -2.61 -9.15 -0.09
C VAL A 76 -2.53 -10.33 0.88
N LEU A 77 -3.27 -10.27 1.98
CA LEU A 77 -3.33 -11.37 2.96
C LEU A 77 -3.89 -12.64 2.33
N THR A 78 -5.01 -12.54 1.62
CA THR A 78 -5.64 -13.69 0.96
C THR A 78 -4.70 -14.32 -0.07
N ALA A 79 -4.00 -13.50 -0.85
CA ALA A 79 -3.05 -14.00 -1.85
C ALA A 79 -1.81 -14.67 -1.24
N ALA A 80 -1.41 -14.27 -0.03
CA ALA A 80 -0.33 -14.89 0.73
C ALA A 80 -0.80 -16.06 1.63
N GLY A 81 -2.11 -16.35 1.66
CA GLY A 81 -2.71 -17.37 2.52
C GLY A 81 -2.72 -17.01 4.01
N LEU A 82 -2.76 -15.72 4.33
CA LEU A 82 -2.76 -15.20 5.70
C LEU A 82 -4.19 -14.93 6.22
N PRO A 83 -4.42 -14.96 7.55
CA PRO A 83 -5.74 -14.72 8.15
C PRO A 83 -6.28 -13.31 7.85
N LEU A 84 -7.49 -13.24 7.33
CA LEU A 84 -8.15 -11.97 6.98
C LEU A 84 -8.58 -11.19 8.22
N GLU A 85 -8.80 -11.89 9.33
CA GLU A 85 -9.14 -11.31 10.62
C GLU A 85 -8.07 -10.33 11.12
N GLY A 86 -6.82 -10.47 10.63
CA GLY A 86 -5.74 -9.53 10.90
C GLY A 86 -6.02 -8.09 10.45
N VAL A 87 -6.90 -7.88 9.46
CA VAL A 87 -7.33 -6.53 9.03
C VAL A 87 -8.00 -5.77 10.18
N ALA A 88 -8.72 -6.46 11.07
CA ALA A 88 -9.38 -5.83 12.21
C ALA A 88 -8.39 -5.21 13.20
N LEU A 89 -7.19 -5.77 13.34
CA LEU A 89 -6.12 -5.22 14.19
C LEU A 89 -5.64 -3.86 13.67
N ILE A 90 -5.66 -3.69 12.35
CA ILE A 90 -5.17 -2.48 11.67
C ILE A 90 -6.26 -1.41 11.60
N ALA A 91 -7.52 -1.80 11.45
CA ALA A 91 -8.64 -0.89 11.30
C ALA A 91 -8.69 0.20 12.38
N GLY A 92 -8.27 -0.10 13.62
CA GLY A 92 -8.23 0.86 14.72
C GLY A 92 -7.16 1.96 14.59
N ILE A 93 -6.09 1.73 13.83
CA ILE A 93 -4.97 2.67 13.65
C ILE A 93 -4.80 3.15 12.21
N ASP A 94 -5.58 2.58 11.27
CA ASP A 94 -5.47 2.85 9.84
C ASP A 94 -5.51 4.33 9.52
N ARG A 95 -6.33 5.11 10.24
CA ARG A 95 -6.47 6.54 9.99
C ARG A 95 -5.16 7.32 10.13
N ILE A 96 -4.31 6.94 11.08
CA ILE A 96 -3.01 7.59 11.32
C ILE A 96 -2.00 7.14 10.26
N LEU A 97 -1.97 5.83 9.99
CA LEU A 97 -1.09 5.25 8.98
C LEU A 97 -1.40 5.76 7.57
N ASP A 98 -2.68 5.98 7.27
CA ASP A 98 -3.16 6.54 6.02
C ASP A 98 -2.57 7.94 5.76
N MET A 99 -2.62 8.83 6.76
CA MET A 99 -2.02 10.16 6.63
C MET A 99 -0.51 10.09 6.36
N ALA A 100 0.20 9.17 7.03
CA ALA A 100 1.62 8.98 6.83
C ALA A 100 1.94 8.50 5.40
N ARG A 101 1.25 7.46 4.90
CA ARG A 101 1.49 6.94 3.55
C ARG A 101 1.10 7.92 2.45
N THR A 102 0.02 8.70 2.63
CA THR A 102 -0.38 9.71 1.63
C THR A 102 0.71 10.75 1.45
N THR A 103 1.38 11.15 2.55
CA THR A 103 2.51 12.08 2.48
C THR A 103 3.67 11.50 1.66
N VAL A 104 3.97 10.21 1.83
CA VAL A 104 5.02 9.53 1.06
C VAL A 104 4.66 9.41 -0.43
N ASN A 105 3.41 9.04 -0.74
CA ASN A 105 2.95 8.95 -2.13
C ASN A 105 3.09 10.29 -2.85
N VAL A 106 2.57 11.37 -2.24
CA VAL A 106 2.66 12.72 -2.82
C VAL A 106 4.11 13.18 -2.93
N ALA A 107 4.95 12.88 -1.93
CA ALA A 107 6.37 13.21 -1.99
C ALA A 107 7.12 12.44 -3.09
N GLY A 108 6.71 11.23 -3.43
CA GLY A 108 7.29 10.45 -4.53
C GLY A 108 6.92 11.00 -5.92
N ASP A 109 5.82 11.74 -6.04
CA ASP A 109 5.39 12.36 -7.30
C ASP A 109 6.09 13.70 -7.59
N LEU A 110 6.61 14.37 -6.55
CA LEU A 110 7.23 15.70 -6.60
C LEU A 110 8.71 15.65 -7.03
#